data_AF-A0A1B6LN68-F1
#
_entry.id   AF-A0A1B6LN68-F1
#
_cell.length_a   1.000
_cell.length_b   1.000
_cell.length_c   1.000
_cell.angle_alpha   90.00
_cell.angle_beta   90.00
_cell.angle_gamma   90.00
#
_symmetry.space_group_name_H-M   'P 1'
#
loop_
_entity.id
_entity.type
_entity.pdbx_description
1 polymer ?
#
loop_
_entity_poly.entity_id
_entity_poly.type
_entity_poly.pdbx_seq_one_letter_code
_entity_poly.pdbx_strand_id
1 'polypeptide(L)'
;DGFHMAGGKTVKISEESFKQSKQRFHVEDQYEVPKFEGFKTAGGKSVKVSEKSLQKAKQLLDVENQYEAPRFEGFQTAGGKPVKVSEASLKKAKQLLDFEELNGTNKCN
;
A
#
# COMPACT_ATOMS: atom_id res chain seq x y z
N ASP A 1 -14.62 -38.52 -2.49
CA ASP A 1 -15.12 -38.15 -3.82
C ASP A 1 -14.00 -38.16 -4.85
N GLY A 2 -14.21 -38.83 -5.99
CA GLY A 2 -13.24 -38.95 -7.08
C GLY A 2 -13.68 -38.20 -8.34
N PHE A 3 -13.01 -38.47 -9.47
CA PHE A 3 -13.35 -37.86 -10.75
C PHE A 3 -14.61 -38.49 -11.36
N HIS A 4 -15.52 -37.65 -11.86
CA HIS A 4 -16.75 -38.06 -12.55
C HIS A 4 -16.78 -37.48 -13.96
N MET A 5 -17.31 -38.24 -14.91
CA MET A 5 -17.61 -37.79 -16.28
C MET A 5 -18.84 -36.87 -16.28
N ALA A 6 -19.04 -36.09 -17.34
CA ALA A 6 -20.18 -35.17 -17.48
C ALA A 6 -21.56 -35.84 -17.29
N GLY A 7 -21.67 -37.15 -17.56
CA GLY A 7 -22.86 -37.96 -17.30
C GLY A 7 -22.95 -38.58 -15.90
N GLY A 8 -22.15 -38.11 -14.93
CA GLY A 8 -22.16 -38.57 -13.54
C GLY A 8 -21.46 -39.91 -13.26
N LYS A 9 -20.88 -40.56 -14.28
CA LYS A 9 -20.16 -41.84 -14.12
C LYS A 9 -18.77 -41.61 -13.54
N THR A 10 -18.40 -42.35 -12.49
CA THR A 10 -17.07 -42.26 -11.88
C THR A 10 -15.98 -42.83 -12.80
N VAL A 11 -14.87 -42.12 -12.93
CA VAL A 11 -13.69 -42.54 -13.69
C VAL A 11 -12.84 -43.47 -12.83
N LYS A 12 -12.59 -44.69 -13.31
CA LYS A 12 -11.66 -45.64 -12.67
C LYS A 12 -10.25 -45.42 -13.24
N ILE A 13 -9.27 -45.21 -12.36
CA ILE A 13 -7.86 -45.04 -12.73
C ILE A 13 -7.12 -46.32 -12.34
N SER A 14 -6.32 -46.89 -13.25
CA SER A 14 -5.50 -48.06 -12.95
C SER A 14 -4.29 -47.68 -12.08
N GLU A 15 -3.83 -48.63 -11.26
CA GLU A 15 -2.64 -48.42 -10.42
C GLU A 15 -1.37 -48.16 -11.26
N GLU A 16 -1.28 -48.78 -12.44
CA GLU A 16 -0.19 -48.54 -13.39
C GLU A 16 -0.16 -47.09 -13.90
N SER A 17 -1.32 -46.54 -14.26
CA SER A 17 -1.44 -45.14 -14.70
C SER A 17 -1.03 -44.18 -13.58
N PHE A 18 -1.35 -44.53 -12.34
CA PHE A 18 -0.94 -43.75 -11.17
C PHE A 18 0.57 -43.81 -10.92
N LYS A 19 1.19 -45.00 -11.04
CA LYS A 19 2.66 -45.16 -10.95
C LYS A 19 3.38 -44.40 -12.05
N GLN A 20 2.90 -44.50 -13.29
CA GLN A 20 3.48 -43.78 -14.43
C GLN A 20 3.35 -42.26 -14.28
N SER A 21 2.18 -41.77 -13.85
CA SER A 21 1.98 -40.35 -13.52
C SER A 21 2.96 -39.89 -12.45
N LYS A 22 3.07 -40.63 -11.34
CA LYS A 22 4.06 -40.33 -10.29
C LYS A 22 5.47 -40.24 -10.84
N GLN A 23 5.90 -41.13 -11.74
CA GLN A 23 7.22 -41.07 -12.34
C GLN A 23 7.40 -39.86 -13.28
N ARG A 24 6.35 -39.49 -14.04
CA ARG A 24 6.36 -38.30 -14.91
C ARG A 24 6.45 -36.99 -14.12
N PHE A 25 5.88 -36.97 -12.92
CA PHE A 25 5.92 -35.83 -12.01
C PHE A 25 6.98 -35.97 -10.91
N HIS A 26 7.76 -37.06 -10.88
CA HIS A 26 9.02 -37.13 -10.11
C HIS A 26 10.06 -36.29 -10.85
N VAL A 27 9.91 -34.98 -10.73
CA VAL A 27 11.07 -34.11 -10.60
C VAL A 27 11.48 -34.30 -9.15
N GLU A 28 12.50 -35.12 -8.91
CA GLU A 28 13.20 -35.10 -7.62
C GLU A 28 13.54 -33.64 -7.30
N ASP A 29 13.35 -33.26 -6.04
CA ASP A 29 13.55 -31.93 -5.47
C ASP A 29 14.97 -31.36 -5.68
N GLN A 30 15.31 -31.04 -6.92
CA GLN A 30 16.40 -30.15 -7.28
C GLN A 30 15.83 -28.92 -7.97
N TYR A 31 14.82 -28.31 -7.33
CA TYR A 31 14.72 -26.86 -7.41
C TYR A 31 15.87 -26.28 -6.59
N GLU A 32 17.10 -26.41 -7.13
CA GLU A 32 18.18 -25.49 -6.80
C GLU A 32 17.63 -24.12 -7.14
N VAL A 33 17.11 -23.41 -6.14
CA VAL A 33 16.68 -22.02 -6.29
C VAL A 33 17.88 -21.33 -6.94
N PRO A 34 17.78 -20.84 -8.19
CA PRO A 34 18.95 -20.39 -8.91
C PRO A 34 19.66 -19.36 -8.05
N LYS A 35 20.88 -19.71 -7.63
CA LYS A 35 21.62 -18.93 -6.65
C LYS A 35 21.77 -17.52 -7.20
N PHE A 36 21.24 -16.52 -6.50
CA PHE A 36 21.33 -15.14 -6.94
C PHE A 36 22.80 -14.72 -6.98
N GLU A 37 23.37 -14.59 -8.18
CA GLU A 37 24.76 -14.20 -8.40
C GLU A 37 24.99 -12.68 -8.36
N GLY A 38 23.98 -11.92 -7.96
CA GLY A 38 24.02 -10.46 -7.94
C GLY A 38 23.70 -9.83 -9.31
N PHE A 39 23.85 -8.51 -9.38
CA PHE A 39 23.63 -7.74 -10.59
C PHE A 39 24.82 -7.88 -11.55
N LYS A 40 24.54 -8.16 -12.82
CA LYS A 40 25.53 -8.21 -13.90
C LYS A 40 25.16 -7.23 -15.01
N THR A 41 26.17 -6.68 -15.66
CA THR A 41 25.99 -5.88 -16.89
C THR A 41 25.63 -6.79 -18.08
N ALA A 42 25.15 -6.22 -19.19
CA ALA A 42 24.85 -6.99 -20.41
C ALA A 42 26.07 -7.77 -20.96
N GLY A 43 27.29 -7.32 -20.65
CA GLY A 43 28.54 -8.02 -20.95
C GLY A 43 28.94 -9.09 -19.92
N GLY A 44 28.05 -9.47 -18.99
CA GLY A 44 28.27 -10.50 -17.98
C GLY A 44 29.14 -10.09 -16.78
N LYS A 45 29.67 -8.86 -16.75
CA LYS A 45 30.52 -8.38 -15.65
C LYS A 45 29.67 -8.02 -14.42
N SER A 46 30.07 -8.47 -13.24
CA SER A 46 29.39 -8.16 -11.98
C SER A 46 29.46 -6.66 -11.64
N VAL A 47 28.32 -6.11 -11.19
CA VAL A 47 28.21 -4.73 -10.72
C VAL A 47 28.60 -4.67 -9.25
N LYS A 48 29.62 -3.86 -8.91
CA LYS A 48 30.01 -3.62 -7.52
C LYS A 48 29.20 -2.46 -6.96
N VAL A 49 28.52 -2.68 -5.83
CA VAL A 49 27.80 -1.62 -5.11
C VAL A 49 28.70 -1.09 -3.98
N SER A 50 28.84 0.22 -3.88
CA SER A 50 29.64 0.85 -2.82
C SER A 50 28.80 1.03 -1.55
N GLU A 51 29.45 1.00 -0.38
CA GLU A 51 28.79 1.25 0.91
C GLU A 51 28.09 2.62 0.94
N LYS A 52 28.73 3.65 0.36
CA LYS A 52 28.16 5.00 0.24
C LYS A 52 26.86 5.01 -0.56
N SER A 53 26.76 4.18 -1.61
CA SER A 53 25.54 4.03 -2.40
C SER A 53 24.42 3.37 -1.58
N LEU A 54 24.74 2.36 -0.77
CA LEU A 54 23.78 1.69 0.10
C LEU A 54 23.26 2.63 1.19
N GLN A 55 24.14 3.41 1.82
CA GLN A 55 23.74 4.40 2.83
C GLN A 55 22.79 5.45 2.26
N LYS A 56 23.08 5.97 1.06
CA LYS A 56 22.21 6.93 0.38
C LYS A 56 20.85 6.31 0.04
N ALA A 57 20.83 5.07 -0.44
CA ALA A 57 19.57 4.37 -0.74
C ALA A 57 18.73 4.16 0.52
N LYS A 58 19.36 3.77 1.64
CA LYS A 58 18.67 3.66 2.94
C LYS A 58 18.03 4.98 3.35
N GLN A 59 18.75 6.10 3.30
CA GLN A 59 18.20 7.42 3.64
C GLN A 59 17.00 7.83 2.75
N LEU A 60 16.99 7.44 1.49
CA LEU A 60 15.87 7.71 0.58
C LEU A 60 14.63 6.83 0.84
N LEU A 61 14.84 5.64 1.42
CA LEU A 61 13.75 4.70 1.75
C LEU A 61 13.24 4.90 3.19
N ASP A 62 14.05 5.46 4.08
CA ASP A 62 13.72 5.72 5.50
C ASP A 62 12.81 6.95 5.69
N VAL A 63 11.96 7.26 4.70
CA VAL A 63 10.99 8.37 4.73
C VAL A 63 9.71 7.98 5.50
N GLU A 64 9.73 6.88 6.25
CA GLU A 64 8.60 6.50 7.12
C GLU A 64 8.44 7.44 8.33
N ASN A 65 9.41 8.33 8.62
CA ASN A 65 9.35 9.27 9.76
C ASN A 65 9.34 10.77 9.37
N GLN A 66 9.15 11.13 8.10
CA GLN A 66 9.03 12.54 7.66
C GLN A 66 7.69 12.88 7.02
N TYR A 67 6.67 12.07 7.23
CA TYR A 67 5.28 12.52 7.09
C TYR A 67 4.83 13.17 8.40
N GLU A 68 5.52 14.23 8.82
CA GLU A 68 4.87 15.23 9.66
C GLU A 68 3.77 15.81 8.77
N ALA A 69 2.54 15.34 8.96
CA ALA A 69 1.38 15.92 8.30
C ALA A 69 1.50 17.45 8.43
N PRO A 70 1.34 18.22 7.34
CA PRO A 70 1.60 19.66 7.38
C PRO A 70 0.85 20.25 8.57
N ARG A 71 1.62 20.70 9.56
CA ARG A 71 1.07 21.17 10.83
C ARG A 71 0.25 22.42 10.51
N PHE A 72 -1.05 22.39 10.79
CA PHE A 72 -1.88 23.56 10.56
C PHE A 72 -1.48 24.68 11.52
N GLU A 73 -0.77 25.69 11.00
CA GLU A 73 -0.31 26.86 11.75
C GLU A 73 -1.38 27.97 11.85
N GLY A 74 -2.63 27.67 11.47
CA GLY A 74 -3.72 28.64 11.43
C GLY A 74 -3.80 29.42 10.13
N PHE A 75 -4.66 30.44 10.10
CA PHE A 75 -4.82 31.32 8.95
C PHE A 75 -3.65 32.30 8.83
N GLN A 76 -3.10 32.43 7.63
CA GLN A 76 -2.03 33.36 7.31
C GLN A 76 -2.45 34.23 6.11
N THR A 77 -1.90 35.44 6.04
CA THR A 77 -2.03 36.33 4.87
C THR A 77 -1.19 35.80 3.70
N ALA A 78 -1.43 36.29 2.47
CA ALA A 78 -0.62 35.91 1.30
C ALA A 78 0.89 36.17 1.46
N GLY A 79 1.28 37.06 2.38
CA GLY A 79 2.67 37.30 2.76
C GLY A 79 3.20 36.43 3.90
N GLY A 80 2.49 35.37 4.30
CA GLY A 80 2.90 34.43 5.36
C GLY A 80 2.79 34.97 6.78
N LYS A 81 2.14 36.13 7.00
CA LYS A 81 1.95 36.67 8.35
C LYS A 81 0.68 36.08 8.99
N PRO A 82 0.72 35.64 10.26
CA PRO A 82 -0.43 35.03 10.93
C PRO A 82 -1.56 36.05 11.14
N VAL A 83 -2.80 35.60 10.95
CA VAL A 83 -4.00 36.42 11.17
C VAL A 83 -4.37 36.38 12.65
N LYS A 84 -4.37 37.54 13.32
CA LYS A 84 -4.80 37.66 14.73
C LYS A 84 -6.32 37.74 14.81
N VAL A 85 -6.93 36.90 15.63
CA VAL A 85 -8.38 36.91 15.89
C VAL A 85 -8.65 37.39 17.31
N SER A 86 -9.59 38.32 17.48
CA SER A 86 -9.98 38.83 18.80
C SER A 86 -11.01 37.93 19.48
N GLU A 87 -11.02 37.89 20.82
CA GLU A 87 -11.99 37.11 21.59
C GLU A 87 -13.43 37.55 21.33
N ALA A 88 -13.67 38.86 21.18
CA ALA A 88 -14.98 39.41 20.86
C ALA A 88 -15.52 38.90 19.51
N SER A 89 -14.64 38.76 18.51
CA SER A 89 -14.98 38.18 17.21
C SER A 89 -15.37 36.70 17.33
N LEU A 90 -14.64 35.91 18.13
CA LEU A 90 -14.95 34.50 18.37
C LEU A 90 -16.30 34.33 19.07
N LYS A 91 -16.59 35.19 20.06
CA LYS A 91 -17.86 35.15 20.80
C LYS A 91 -19.06 35.44 19.89
N LYS A 92 -18.94 36.44 19.00
CA LYS A 92 -19.97 36.74 17.99
C LYS A 92 -20.15 35.60 17.01
N ALA A 93 -19.07 34.98 16.52
CA ALA A 93 -19.15 33.86 15.59
C ALA A 93 -19.87 32.65 16.21
N LYS A 94 -19.57 32.31 17.48
CA LYS A 94 -20.30 31.27 18.22
C LYS A 94 -21.79 31.58 18.31
N GLN A 95 -22.14 32.80 18.73
CA GLN A 95 -23.53 33.23 18.80
C GLN A 95 -24.27 33.13 17.45
N LEU A 96 -23.60 33.38 16.33
CA LEU A 96 -24.20 33.24 14.99
C LEU A 96 -24.47 31.76 14.64
N LEU A 97 -23.51 30.86 14.92
CA LEU A 97 -23.67 29.43 14.68
C LEU A 97 -24.77 28.84 15.59
N ASP A 98 -24.81 29.26 16.84
CA ASP A 98 -25.85 28.84 17.79
C ASP A 98 -27.25 29.39 17.42
N PHE A 99 -27.31 30.50 16.67
CA PHE A 99 -28.58 31.13 16.25
C PHE A 99 -29.19 30.45 15.01
N GLU A 100 -28.40 29.76 14.19
CA GLU A 100 -28.89 29.04 13.01
C GLU A 100 -29.71 27.77 13.37
N GLU A 101 -29.50 27.19 14.56
CA GLU A 101 -30.30 26.03 15.02
C GLU A 101 -31.75 26.40 15.44
N LEU A 102 -32.07 27.68 15.62
CA LEU A 102 -33.38 28.13 16.13
C LEU A 102 -34.26 28.89 15.13
N ASN A 103 -33.76 29.27 13.95
CA ASN A 103 -34.50 30.11 12.99
C ASN A 103 -34.69 29.48 11.60
N GLY A 104 -34.88 28.17 11.56
CA GLY A 104 -35.38 27.44 10.39
C GLY A 104 -36.87 27.66 10.06
N THR A 105 -37.50 28.75 10.48
CA THR A 105 -38.90 29.07 10.15
C THR A 105 -39.10 30.55 9.82
N ASN A 106 -38.52 31.00 8.70
CA ASN A 106 -39.10 32.12 7.95
C ASN A 106 -40.45 31.68 7.37
N LYS A 107 -41.51 31.76 8.18
CA LYS A 107 -42.89 31.70 7.68
C LYS A 107 -43.22 33.09 7.16
N CYS A 108 -43.00 33.30 5.87
CA CYS A 108 -43.52 34.44 5.14
C CYS A 108 -45.04 34.51 5.36
N ASN A 109 -45.53 35.70 5.69
CA ASN A 109 -46.95 36.00 5.86
C ASN A 109 -47.65 36.08 4.50
#